data_AF-A0AAW7LIX5-F1
#
_entry.id   AF-A0AAW7LIX5-F1
#
_cell.length_a   1.000
_cell.length_b   1.000
_cell.length_c   1.000
_cell.angle_alpha   90.00
_cell.angle_beta   90.00
_cell.angle_gamma   90.00
#
_symmetry.space_group_name_H-M   'P 1'
#
loop_
_entity.id
_entity.type
_entity.pdbx_description
1 polymer ?
#
loop_
_entity_poly.entity_id
_entity_poly.type
_entity_poly.pdbx_seq_one_letter_code
_entity_poly.pdbx_strand_id
1 'polypeptide(L)'
;MLRDLPLNFYKSKSIETLILNGCSRFEDLADGLGDMVSLTVLEANKTAIRRIPSSIVKLKNLEHLLLANNYFRSLPSLAGLSKLKVLSLNACRELRAIPDLPTNLYVLKANGCPNLETIPDF
;
A
#
# COMPACT_ATOMS: atom_id res chain seq x y z
N MET A 1 -15.91 12.60 -7.74
CA MET A 1 -14.67 12.17 -7.04
C MET A 1 -14.82 10.71 -6.67
N LEU A 2 -13.82 9.88 -6.97
CA LEU A 2 -13.83 8.43 -6.78
C LEU A 2 -13.79 8.07 -5.29
N ARG A 3 -14.60 7.07 -4.89
CA ARG A 3 -14.66 6.56 -3.50
C ARG A 3 -14.18 5.11 -3.36
N ASP A 4 -14.40 4.30 -4.38
CA ASP A 4 -13.93 2.92 -4.48
C ASP A 4 -13.84 2.55 -5.97
N LEU A 5 -13.16 1.45 -6.27
CA LEU A 5 -13.17 0.76 -7.55
C LEU A 5 -14.30 -0.29 -7.56
N PRO A 6 -15.02 -0.48 -8.67
CA PRO A 6 -16.04 -1.52 -8.74
C PRO A 6 -15.39 -2.90 -8.56
N LEU A 7 -16.07 -3.84 -7.87
CA LEU A 7 -15.49 -5.15 -7.51
C LEU A 7 -14.89 -5.94 -8.68
N ASN A 8 -15.45 -5.81 -9.88
CA ASN A 8 -14.93 -6.47 -11.07
C ASN A 8 -13.59 -5.89 -11.57
N PHE A 9 -13.25 -4.65 -11.21
CA PHE A 9 -11.96 -4.04 -11.57
C PHE A 9 -10.79 -4.83 -10.99
N TYR A 10 -10.93 -5.28 -9.74
CA TYR A 10 -9.92 -6.06 -9.03
C TYR A 10 -9.64 -7.45 -9.66
N LYS A 11 -10.50 -7.92 -10.56
CA LYS A 11 -10.29 -9.19 -11.29
C LYS A 11 -9.30 -9.06 -12.45
N SER A 12 -8.88 -7.84 -12.79
CA SER A 12 -7.97 -7.61 -13.90
C SER A 12 -6.64 -8.35 -13.68
N LYS A 13 -6.24 -9.13 -14.70
CA LYS A 13 -4.97 -9.87 -14.73
C LYS A 13 -3.95 -9.21 -15.65
N SER A 14 -4.24 -8.02 -16.19
CA SER A 14 -3.38 -7.30 -17.13
C SER A 14 -2.92 -5.94 -16.62
N ILE A 15 -3.56 -5.37 -15.59
CA ILE A 15 -3.14 -4.08 -15.04
C ILE A 15 -1.84 -4.27 -14.26
N GLU A 16 -0.78 -3.61 -14.73
CA GLU A 16 0.53 -3.60 -14.08
C GLU A 16 0.71 -2.35 -13.20
N THR A 17 0.10 -1.23 -13.58
CA THR A 17 0.20 0.05 -12.86
C THR A 17 -1.18 0.59 -12.53
N LEU A 18 -1.42 0.84 -11.24
CA LEU A 18 -2.63 1.47 -10.73
C LEU A 18 -2.29 2.77 -10.01
N ILE A 19 -2.79 3.90 -10.54
CA ILE A 19 -2.57 5.24 -9.99
C ILE A 19 -3.89 5.82 -9.51
N LEU A 20 -3.98 6.07 -8.21
CA LEU A 20 -5.12 6.65 -7.49
C LEU A 20 -4.76 7.97 -6.80
N ASN A 21 -3.55 8.49 -7.05
CA ASN A 21 -3.03 9.70 -6.40
C ASN A 21 -4.05 10.85 -6.43
N GLY A 22 -4.26 11.50 -5.28
CA GLY A 22 -5.16 12.64 -5.17
C GLY A 22 -6.65 12.31 -5.22
N CYS A 23 -7.05 11.03 -5.27
CA CYS A 23 -8.43 10.61 -5.05
C CYS A 23 -8.80 10.79 -3.56
N SER A 24 -9.00 12.04 -3.13
CA SER A 24 -9.11 12.45 -1.73
C SER A 24 -10.35 11.92 -0.98
N ARG A 25 -11.23 11.19 -1.68
CA ARG A 25 -12.41 10.51 -1.10
C ARG A 25 -12.32 8.99 -1.22
N PHE A 26 -11.19 8.45 -1.67
CA PHE A 26 -10.97 7.01 -1.80
C PHE A 26 -10.53 6.44 -0.46
N GLU A 27 -11.39 5.67 0.20
CA GLU A 27 -11.26 5.35 1.63
C GLU A 27 -10.70 3.96 1.92
N ASP A 28 -10.83 3.01 0.99
CA ASP A 28 -10.42 1.63 1.23
C ASP A 28 -9.95 0.95 -0.07
N LEU A 29 -8.91 0.14 0.06
CA LEU A 29 -8.56 -0.88 -0.93
C LEU A 29 -9.27 -2.18 -0.54
N ALA A 30 -10.11 -2.72 -1.42
CA ALA A 30 -10.84 -3.95 -1.15
C ALA A 30 -9.94 -5.19 -1.15
N ASP A 31 -10.36 -6.28 -0.49
CA ASP A 31 -9.62 -7.54 -0.45
C ASP A 31 -9.37 -8.14 -1.85
N GLY A 32 -10.18 -7.77 -2.86
CA GLY A 32 -9.97 -8.11 -4.26
C GLY A 32 -8.63 -7.60 -4.82
N LEU A 33 -7.98 -6.60 -4.20
CA LEU A 33 -6.67 -6.11 -4.63
C LEU A 33 -5.65 -7.24 -4.81
N GLY A 34 -5.66 -8.24 -3.94
CA GLY A 34 -4.76 -9.40 -4.04
C GLY A 34 -4.96 -10.26 -5.29
N ASP A 35 -6.05 -10.09 -6.02
CA ASP A 35 -6.31 -10.79 -7.29
C ASP A 35 -5.67 -10.10 -8.49
N MET A 36 -5.18 -8.86 -8.36
CA MET A 36 -4.49 -8.11 -9.42
C MET A 36 -3.04 -8.58 -9.57
N VAL A 37 -2.82 -9.88 -9.83
CA VAL A 37 -1.51 -10.56 -9.75
C VAL A 37 -0.40 -10.00 -10.65
N SER A 38 -0.75 -9.23 -11.68
CA SER A 38 0.19 -8.57 -12.60
C SER A 38 0.63 -7.19 -12.11
N LEU A 39 0.04 -6.68 -11.02
CA LEU A 39 0.34 -5.35 -10.50
C LEU A 39 1.79 -5.27 -10.01
N THR A 40 2.54 -4.34 -10.58
CA THR A 40 3.94 -4.00 -10.25
C THR A 40 4.04 -2.67 -9.53
N VAL A 41 3.13 -1.74 -9.81
CA VAL A 41 3.10 -0.40 -9.21
C VAL A 41 1.70 -0.07 -8.69
N LEU A 42 1.63 0.29 -7.41
CA LEU A 42 0.44 0.88 -6.79
C LEU A 42 0.79 2.24 -6.21
N GLU A 43 0.20 3.29 -6.77
CA GLU A 43 0.27 4.64 -6.22
C GLU A 43 -1.09 5.09 -5.72
N ALA A 44 -1.20 5.39 -4.42
CA ALA A 44 -2.43 5.90 -3.81
C ALA A 44 -2.12 7.02 -2.80
N ASN A 45 -1.16 7.88 -3.15
CA ASN A 45 -0.76 9.01 -2.32
C ASN A 45 -1.90 10.04 -2.22
N LYS A 46 -2.01 10.72 -1.08
CA LYS A 46 -3.01 11.77 -0.84
C LYS A 46 -4.44 11.30 -1.15
N THR A 47 -4.75 10.07 -0.75
CA THR A 47 -6.12 9.54 -0.74
C THR A 47 -6.68 9.58 0.68
N ALA A 48 -7.80 8.91 0.93
CA ALA A 48 -8.40 8.83 2.27
C ALA A 48 -8.26 7.42 2.86
N ILE A 49 -7.29 6.63 2.40
CA ILE A 49 -7.22 5.20 2.73
C ILE A 49 -7.02 5.00 4.24
N ARG A 50 -7.92 4.23 4.86
CA ARG A 50 -7.89 3.88 6.29
C ARG A 50 -7.46 2.44 6.55
N ARG A 51 -7.58 1.56 5.55
CA ARG A 51 -7.18 0.17 5.67
C ARG A 51 -6.49 -0.32 4.40
N ILE A 52 -5.36 -1.01 4.59
CA ILE A 52 -4.71 -1.81 3.55
C ILE A 52 -5.14 -3.27 3.73
N PRO A 53 -5.70 -3.92 2.70
CA PRO A 53 -6.20 -5.29 2.82
C PRO A 53 -5.04 -6.27 3.00
N SER A 54 -5.22 -7.28 3.84
CA SER A 54 -4.18 -8.32 4.07
C SER A 54 -3.86 -9.11 2.80
N SER A 55 -4.79 -9.16 1.84
CA SER A 55 -4.59 -9.78 0.54
C SER A 55 -3.51 -9.10 -0.32
N ILE A 56 -3.03 -7.90 0.05
CA ILE A 56 -1.92 -7.24 -0.63
C ILE A 56 -0.69 -8.15 -0.73
N VAL A 57 -0.45 -9.03 0.25
CA VAL A 57 0.65 -10.01 0.27
C VAL A 57 0.65 -11.00 -0.91
N LYS A 58 -0.50 -11.12 -1.61
CA LYS A 58 -0.65 -11.95 -2.82
C LYS A 58 -0.05 -11.30 -4.07
N LEU A 59 0.22 -9.99 -4.05
CA LEU A 59 0.80 -9.25 -5.16
C LEU A 59 2.30 -9.53 -5.31
N LYS A 60 2.66 -10.76 -5.70
CA LYS A 60 4.07 -11.21 -5.79
C LYS A 60 4.91 -10.46 -6.82
N ASN A 61 4.27 -9.70 -7.71
CA ASN A 61 4.93 -8.85 -8.68
C ASN A 61 5.08 -7.38 -8.25
N LEU A 62 4.53 -6.99 -7.09
CA LEU A 62 4.55 -5.60 -6.64
C LEU A 62 5.98 -5.16 -6.31
N GLU A 63 6.44 -4.12 -7.00
CA GLU A 63 7.77 -3.52 -6.83
C GLU A 63 7.71 -2.17 -6.12
N HIS A 64 6.65 -1.38 -6.38
CA HIS A 64 6.47 -0.05 -5.83
C HIS A 64 5.11 0.09 -5.15
N LEU A 65 5.13 0.44 -3.86
CA LEU A 65 3.95 0.74 -3.06
C LEU A 65 4.06 2.15 -2.47
N LEU A 66 3.32 3.10 -3.05
CA LEU A 66 3.36 4.51 -2.67
C LEU A 66 2.03 4.92 -2.03
N LEU A 67 2.06 5.09 -0.71
CA LEU A 67 0.88 5.32 0.14
C LEU A 67 1.02 6.58 0.99
N ALA A 68 1.84 7.54 0.58
CA ALA A 68 2.09 8.75 1.36
C ALA A 68 0.81 9.56 1.60
N ASN A 69 0.70 10.20 2.77
CA ASN A 69 -0.40 11.08 3.13
C ASN A 69 -1.75 10.35 3.13
N ASN A 70 -1.84 9.28 3.92
CA ASN A 70 -3.03 8.47 4.16
C ASN A 70 -3.33 8.34 5.66
N TYR A 71 -4.40 7.64 6.01
CA TYR A 71 -5.01 7.61 7.35
C TYR A 71 -5.06 6.20 7.97
N PHE A 72 -4.35 5.22 7.40
CA PHE A 72 -4.26 3.90 8.02
C PHE A 72 -3.35 3.91 9.25
N ARG A 73 -3.72 3.11 10.26
CA ARG A 73 -2.98 3.01 11.52
C ARG A 73 -1.90 1.95 11.50
N SER A 74 -2.03 0.96 10.64
CA SER A 74 -1.07 -0.14 10.47
C SER A 74 -1.15 -0.66 9.04
N LEU A 75 -0.11 -1.41 8.65
CA LEU A 75 -0.12 -2.23 7.45
C LEU A 75 -0.20 -3.72 7.84
N PRO A 76 -0.74 -4.60 6.98
CA PRO A 76 -0.49 -6.03 7.11
C PRO A 76 1.01 -6.31 6.87
N SER A 77 1.50 -7.46 7.35
CA SER A 77 2.88 -7.88 7.06
C SER A 77 3.15 -7.87 5.55
N LEU A 78 4.26 -7.25 5.16
CA LEU A 78 4.68 -7.12 3.77
C LEU A 78 5.86 -8.06 3.44
N ALA A 79 6.35 -8.83 4.42
CA ALA A 79 7.46 -9.75 4.26
C ALA A 79 7.31 -10.72 3.08
N GLY A 80 6.07 -11.09 2.74
CA GLY A 80 5.77 -11.96 1.61
C GLY A 80 5.84 -11.29 0.22
N LEU A 81 6.12 -9.99 0.14
CA LEU A 81 6.26 -9.24 -1.12
C LEU A 81 7.72 -9.24 -1.59
N SER A 82 8.19 -10.41 -2.05
CA SER A 82 9.61 -10.63 -2.36
C SER A 82 10.20 -9.73 -3.45
N LYS A 83 9.38 -9.08 -4.28
CA LYS A 83 9.83 -8.11 -5.29
C LYS A 83 9.68 -6.64 -4.88
N LEU A 84 9.12 -6.36 -3.70
CA LEU A 84 8.90 -4.99 -3.25
C LEU A 84 10.25 -4.31 -2.98
N LYS A 85 10.47 -3.23 -3.72
CA LYS A 85 11.72 -2.48 -3.77
C LYS A 85 11.59 -1.13 -3.07
N VAL A 86 10.43 -0.50 -3.24
CA VAL A 86 10.14 0.85 -2.74
C VAL A 86 8.82 0.86 -1.97
N LEU A 87 8.89 1.27 -0.71
CA LEU A 87 7.74 1.54 0.14
C LEU A 87 7.76 3.00 0.60
N SER A 88 6.72 3.76 0.27
CA SER A 88 6.54 5.12 0.75
C SER A 88 5.28 5.27 1.60
N LEU A 89 5.51 5.66 2.86
CA LEU A 89 4.54 5.90 3.92
C LEU A 89 4.65 7.32 4.47
N ASN A 90 5.35 8.22 3.77
CA ASN A 90 5.58 9.58 4.24
C ASN A 90 4.26 10.28 4.61
N ALA A 91 4.27 11.08 5.67
CA ALA A 91 3.14 11.87 6.12
C ALA A 91 1.87 11.06 6.47
N CYS A 92 1.99 9.75 6.75
CA CYS A 92 0.88 8.96 7.28
C CYS A 92 0.73 9.24 8.78
N ARG A 93 -0.07 10.24 9.11
CA ARG A 93 -0.15 10.79 10.48
C ARG A 93 -0.79 9.86 11.50
N GLU A 94 -1.63 8.92 11.05
CA GLU A 94 -2.27 7.94 11.93
C GLU A 94 -1.46 6.63 12.08
N LEU A 95 -0.41 6.44 11.27
CA LEU A 95 0.40 5.22 11.26
C LEU A 95 1.14 5.06 12.59
N ARG A 96 0.94 3.91 13.26
CA ARG A 96 1.57 3.57 14.54
C ARG A 96 2.65 2.51 14.44
N ALA A 97 2.55 1.62 13.45
CA ALA A 97 3.47 0.51 13.31
C ALA A 97 3.78 0.22 11.84
N ILE A 98 5.05 0.01 11.52
CA ILE A 98 5.49 -0.61 10.28
C ILE A 98 5.78 -2.09 10.60
N PRO A 99 5.09 -3.05 9.97
CA PRO A 99 5.30 -4.48 10.21
C PRO A 99 6.55 -4.99 9.49
N ASP A 100 6.85 -6.29 9.63
CA ASP A 100 7.93 -6.95 8.91
C ASP A 100 7.89 -6.66 7.40
N LEU A 101 9.06 -6.30 6.87
CA LEU A 101 9.27 -5.93 5.49
C LEU A 101 10.06 -7.03 4.76
N PRO A 102 9.93 -7.11 3.43
CA PRO A 102 10.72 -8.06 2.65
C PRO A 102 12.19 -7.64 2.64
N THR A 103 13.09 -8.62 2.66
CA THR A 103 14.55 -8.40 2.74
C THR A 103 15.12 -7.68 1.51
N ASN A 104 14.42 -7.69 0.38
CA ASN A 104 14.83 -7.01 -0.86
C ASN A 104 14.42 -5.53 -0.91
N LEU A 105 13.78 -5.01 0.14
CA LEU A 105 13.39 -3.60 0.20
C LEU A 105 14.63 -2.72 0.36
N TYR A 106 14.91 -1.87 -0.62
CA TYR A 106 16.05 -0.95 -0.56
C TYR A 106 15.65 0.51 -0.32
N VAL A 107 14.35 0.85 -0.44
CA VAL A 107 13.82 2.17 -0.06
C VAL A 107 12.62 2.04 0.85
N LEU A 108 12.77 2.52 2.08
CA LEU A 108 11.67 2.83 2.99
C LEU A 108 11.62 4.33 3.26
N LYS A 109 10.47 4.96 2.99
CA LYS A 109 10.23 6.38 3.28
C LYS A 109 9.08 6.52 4.27
N ALA A 110 9.35 6.87 5.52
CA ALA A 110 8.34 7.04 6.58
C ALA A 110 8.46 8.38 7.32
N ASN A 111 8.95 9.43 6.64
CA ASN A 111 9.12 10.76 7.22
C ASN A 111 7.76 11.40 7.50
N GLY A 112 7.65 12.15 8.62
CA GLY A 112 6.42 12.88 8.94
C GLY A 112 5.26 12.00 9.44
N CYS A 113 5.57 10.83 10.02
CA CYS A 113 4.61 9.96 10.72
C CYS A 113 4.76 10.16 12.24
N PRO A 114 4.15 11.22 12.83
CA PRO A 114 4.38 11.60 14.23
C PRO A 114 3.91 10.57 15.27
N ASN A 115 2.98 9.69 14.92
CA ASN A 115 2.45 8.66 15.81
C ASN A 115 3.12 7.29 15.61
N LEU A 116 4.19 7.22 14.80
CA LEU A 116 4.89 5.97 14.53
C LEU A 116 5.68 5.53 15.77
N GLU A 117 5.25 4.43 16.37
CA GLU A 117 5.80 3.87 17.61
C GLU A 117 6.78 2.73 17.33
N THR A 118 6.50 1.90 16.32
CA THR A 118 7.31 0.72 16.00
C THR A 118 7.69 0.62 14.53
N ILE A 119 8.93 0.18 14.29
CA ILE A 119 9.49 -0.13 12.98
C ILE A 119 10.09 -1.55 13.03
N PRO A 120 10.20 -2.26 11.89
CA PRO A 120 10.76 -3.61 11.88
C PRO A 120 12.23 -3.59 12.26
N ASP A 121 12.67 -4.66 12.92
CA ASP A 121 14.09 -4.95 13.14
C ASP A 121 14.72 -5.42 11.82
N PHE A 122 15.90 -4.90 11.47
CA PHE A 122 16.65 -5.23 10.26
C PHE A 122 17.82 -6.17 10.55
#